data_AF-A0A0A1CZE4-F1
#
_entry.id   AF-A0A0A1CZE4-F1
#
_cell.length_a   1.000
_cell.length_b   1.000
_cell.length_c   1.000
_cell.angle_alpha   90.00
_cell.angle_beta   90.00
_cell.angle_gamma   90.00
#
_symmetry.space_group_name_H-M   'P 1'
#
loop_
_entity.id
_entity.type
_entity.pdbx_description
1 polymer ?
#
loop_
_entity_poly.entity_id
_entity_poly.type
_entity_poly.pdbx_seq_one_letter_code
_entity_poly.pdbx_strand_id
1 'polypeptide(L)'
;MQPLIVALEELTQTTYEQHTAVLRTFADHVRGAVFLAFDGVCPGNKANGYVMRRLLRRAMRFGFGLGVQKNFFSGLVPVVVSLYQDAYPELALQQENIEAVLTKEDRPSAAPWPGACGNCSTSPPGDSWVATHSSPCLAPTDSPPSSAVRRPCPEG
;
A
#
# COMPACT_ATOMS: atom_id res chain seq x y z
N MET A 1 -16.80 -4.73 9.59
CA MET A 1 -16.04 -4.54 8.32
C MET A 1 -16.55 -3.33 7.51
N GLN A 2 -17.87 -3.14 7.39
CA GLN A 2 -18.50 -1.95 6.78
C GLN A 2 -17.87 -0.57 7.16
N PRO A 3 -17.62 -0.25 8.44
CA PRO A 3 -17.06 1.05 8.83
C PRO A 3 -15.66 1.34 8.25
N LEU A 4 -14.86 0.29 7.99
CA LEU A 4 -13.56 0.46 7.34
C LEU A 4 -13.72 0.76 5.84
N ILE A 5 -14.74 0.19 5.20
CA ILE A 5 -15.05 0.47 3.78
C ILE A 5 -15.55 1.91 3.63
N VAL A 6 -16.40 2.39 4.55
CA VAL A 6 -16.89 3.78 4.53
C VAL A 6 -15.73 4.77 4.66
N ALA A 7 -14.82 4.56 5.61
CA ALA A 7 -13.62 5.39 5.74
C ALA A 7 -12.74 5.37 4.48
N LEU A 8 -12.71 4.23 3.77
CA LEU A 8 -11.99 4.10 2.50
C LEU A 8 -12.69 4.82 1.35
N GLU A 9 -14.02 4.81 1.27
CA GLU A 9 -14.79 5.57 0.28
C GLU A 9 -14.55 7.07 0.46
N GLU A 10 -14.56 7.56 1.71
CA GLU A 10 -14.27 8.97 2.03
C GLU A 10 -12.84 9.38 1.63
N LEU A 11 -11.85 8.52 1.90
CA LEU A 11 -10.46 8.80 1.53
C LEU A 11 -10.20 8.72 0.02
N THR A 12 -10.85 7.79 -0.66
CA THR A 12 -10.63 7.54 -2.10
C THR A 12 -11.54 8.35 -3.01
N GLN A 13 -12.57 8.99 -2.46
CA GLN A 13 -13.62 9.66 -3.24
C GLN A 13 -14.24 8.72 -4.28
N THR A 14 -14.28 7.42 -3.98
CA THR A 14 -14.88 6.39 -4.83
C THR A 14 -16.03 5.71 -4.14
N THR A 15 -16.94 5.13 -4.93
CA THR A 15 -18.06 4.37 -4.37
C THR A 15 -17.74 2.88 -4.33
N TYR A 16 -18.23 2.23 -3.27
CA TYR A 16 -18.06 0.81 -3.08
C TYR A 16 -18.65 0.00 -4.24
N GLU A 17 -19.76 0.43 -4.81
CA GLU A 17 -20.43 -0.23 -5.94
C GLU A 17 -19.54 -0.29 -7.19
N GLN A 18 -18.72 0.73 -7.43
CA GLN A 18 -17.79 0.78 -8.57
C GLN A 18 -16.53 -0.08 -8.34
N HIS A 19 -16.08 -0.20 -7.08
CA HIS A 19 -14.79 -0.83 -6.74
C HIS A 19 -14.87 -1.85 -5.60
N THR A 20 -15.93 -2.65 -5.55
CA THR A 20 -16.22 -3.62 -4.47
C THR A 20 -15.04 -4.53 -4.11
N ALA A 21 -14.46 -5.22 -5.09
CA ALA A 21 -13.38 -6.18 -4.88
C ALA A 21 -12.07 -5.52 -4.40
N VAL A 22 -11.78 -4.34 -4.92
CA VAL A 22 -10.58 -3.56 -4.58
C VAL A 22 -10.68 -3.05 -3.15
N LEU A 23 -11.80 -2.43 -2.78
CA LEU A 23 -12.01 -1.88 -1.45
C LEU A 23 -12.06 -2.96 -0.36
N ARG A 24 -12.66 -4.13 -0.64
CA ARG A 24 -12.61 -5.30 0.26
C ARG A 24 -11.17 -5.79 0.48
N THR A 25 -10.43 -5.99 -0.61
CA THR A 25 -9.04 -6.45 -0.53
C THR A 25 -8.16 -5.44 0.20
N PHE A 26 -8.40 -4.15 -0.02
CA PHE A 26 -7.69 -3.07 0.65
C PHE A 26 -7.97 -3.04 2.15
N ALA A 27 -9.24 -3.12 2.55
CA ALA A 27 -9.67 -3.24 3.94
C ALA A 27 -9.01 -4.44 4.64
N ASP A 28 -8.95 -5.60 3.99
CA ASP A 28 -8.31 -6.80 4.55
C ASP A 28 -6.79 -6.65 4.67
N HIS A 29 -6.13 -5.98 3.71
CA HIS A 29 -4.70 -5.71 3.80
C HIS A 29 -4.35 -4.77 4.94
N VAL A 30 -5.13 -3.71 5.13
CA VAL A 30 -4.94 -2.76 6.23
C VAL A 30 -5.16 -3.47 7.57
N ARG A 31 -6.25 -4.23 7.69
CA ARG A 31 -6.54 -5.00 8.90
C ARG A 31 -5.42 -5.98 9.23
N GLY A 32 -4.96 -6.76 8.26
CA GLY A 32 -3.85 -7.70 8.46
C GLY A 32 -2.55 -7.00 8.87
N ALA A 33 -2.26 -5.82 8.30
CA ALA A 33 -1.08 -5.05 8.67
C ALA A 33 -1.16 -4.47 10.09
N VAL A 34 -2.34 -4.02 10.53
CA VAL A 34 -2.58 -3.53 11.90
C VAL A 34 -2.34 -4.64 12.93
N PHE A 35 -2.88 -5.84 12.70
CA PHE A 35 -2.67 -6.96 13.62
C PHE A 35 -1.22 -7.45 13.63
N LEU A 36 -0.52 -7.44 12.49
CA LEU A 36 0.91 -7.74 12.46
C LEU A 36 1.72 -6.71 13.26
N ALA A 37 1.39 -5.43 13.14
CA ALA A 37 2.05 -4.39 13.92
C ALA A 37 1.75 -4.52 15.42
N PHE A 38 0.53 -4.91 15.78
CA PHE A 38 0.12 -5.21 17.15
C PHE A 38 0.91 -6.39 17.74
N ASP A 39 1.18 -7.43 16.94
CA ASP A 39 2.07 -8.54 17.31
C ASP A 39 3.57 -8.13 17.41
N GLY A 40 3.89 -6.85 17.21
CA GLY A 40 5.26 -6.33 17.23
C GLY A 40 6.07 -6.60 15.96
N VAL A 41 5.42 -7.03 14.87
CA VAL A 41 6.09 -7.25 13.59
C VAL A 41 6.37 -5.91 12.92
N CYS A 42 7.63 -5.70 12.55
CA CYS A 42 8.05 -4.55 11.75
C CYS A 42 8.24 -4.93 10.28
N PRO A 43 7.99 -4.00 9.34
CA PRO A 43 8.26 -4.21 7.91
C PRO A 43 9.73 -4.58 7.67
N GLY A 44 9.96 -5.73 7.07
CA GLY A 44 11.29 -6.34 6.95
C GLY A 44 11.47 -7.11 5.65
N ASN A 45 12.65 -7.71 5.47
CA ASN A 45 12.94 -8.58 4.32
C ASN A 45 12.86 -10.07 4.69
N LYS A 46 12.62 -10.41 5.95
CA LYS A 46 12.60 -11.79 6.46
C LYS A 46 11.27 -12.08 7.17
N ALA A 47 10.82 -13.34 7.09
CA ALA A 47 9.68 -13.89 7.84
C ALA A 47 8.43 -12.99 7.79
N ASN A 48 7.82 -12.72 8.94
CA ASN A 48 6.57 -11.97 9.09
C ASN A 48 6.71 -10.51 8.58
N GLY A 49 7.90 -9.93 8.68
CA GLY A 49 8.17 -8.58 8.17
C GLY A 49 8.04 -8.48 6.65
N TYR A 50 8.33 -9.56 5.91
CA TYR A 50 8.11 -9.61 4.46
C TYR A 50 6.61 -9.64 4.12
N VAL A 51 5.83 -10.40 4.90
CA VAL A 51 4.37 -10.48 4.73
C VAL A 51 3.74 -9.11 4.99
N MET A 52 4.12 -8.45 6.09
CA MET A 52 3.65 -7.10 6.42
C MET A 52 3.96 -6.10 5.30
N ARG A 53 5.22 -6.07 4.83
CA ARG A 53 5.62 -5.20 3.71
C ARG A 53 4.78 -5.48 2.45
N ARG A 54 4.50 -6.75 2.14
CA ARG A 54 3.69 -7.14 0.98
C ARG A 54 2.23 -6.67 1.09
N LEU A 55 1.63 -6.77 2.27
CA LEU A 55 0.27 -6.28 2.53
C LEU A 55 0.22 -4.76 2.36
N LEU A 56 1.15 -4.03 2.99
CA LEU A 56 1.26 -2.57 2.89
C LEU A 56 1.46 -2.09 1.47
N ARG A 57 2.35 -2.74 0.71
CA ARG A 57 2.61 -2.36 -0.68
C ARG A 57 1.42 -2.63 -1.61
N ARG A 58 0.63 -3.68 -1.37
CA ARG A 58 -0.60 -3.92 -2.12
C ARG A 58 -1.68 -2.91 -1.77
N ALA A 59 -1.83 -2.61 -0.49
CA ALA A 59 -2.69 -1.56 0.02
C ALA A 59 -2.37 -0.20 -0.64
N MET A 60 -1.11 0.22 -0.59
CA MET A 60 -0.62 1.43 -1.25
C MET A 60 -0.91 1.46 -2.76
N ARG A 61 -0.70 0.35 -3.46
CA ARG A 61 -0.97 0.27 -4.91
C ARG A 61 -2.43 0.56 -5.24
N PHE A 62 -3.37 0.06 -4.44
CA PHE A 62 -4.79 0.35 -4.65
C PHE A 62 -5.10 1.82 -4.37
N GLY A 63 -4.61 2.37 -3.25
CA GLY A 63 -4.78 3.79 -2.93
C GLY A 63 -4.25 4.71 -4.05
N PHE A 64 -3.04 4.47 -4.53
CA PHE A 64 -2.46 5.25 -5.64
C PHE A 64 -3.21 5.07 -6.96
N GLY A 65 -3.72 3.86 -7.23
CA GLY A 65 -4.55 3.60 -8.41
C GLY A 65 -5.85 4.40 -8.40
N LEU A 66 -6.37 4.73 -7.22
CA LEU A 66 -7.56 5.57 -7.03
C LEU A 66 -7.23 7.06 -6.84
N GLY A 67 -5.95 7.46 -6.97
CA GLY A 67 -5.52 8.85 -6.85
C GLY A 67 -5.30 9.36 -5.42
N VAL A 68 -5.39 8.48 -4.41
CA VAL A 68 -5.09 8.83 -3.01
C VAL A 68 -3.59 9.01 -2.85
N GLN A 69 -3.21 10.17 -2.32
CA GLN A 69 -1.82 10.51 -2.01
C GLN A 69 -1.44 10.08 -0.58
N LYS A 70 -0.16 10.26 -0.25
CA LYS A 70 0.51 9.90 1.01
C LYS A 70 -0.33 10.17 2.27
N ASN A 71 -0.06 9.40 3.32
CA ASN A 71 -0.63 9.48 4.68
C ASN A 71 -2.06 8.93 4.82
N PHE A 72 -2.37 7.80 4.20
CA PHE A 72 -3.68 7.17 4.36
C PHE A 72 -3.79 6.27 5.60
N PHE A 73 -2.66 5.74 6.11
CA PHE A 73 -2.69 4.85 7.27
C PHE A 73 -3.06 5.57 8.57
N SER A 74 -2.69 6.84 8.74
CA SER A 74 -3.03 7.63 9.94
C SER A 74 -4.53 7.80 10.13
N GLY A 75 -5.30 7.90 9.04
CA GLY A 75 -6.76 7.95 9.12
C GLY A 75 -7.41 6.57 9.33
N LEU A 76 -6.80 5.50 8.81
CA LEU A 76 -7.40 4.16 8.81
C LEU A 76 -7.12 3.37 10.10
N VAL A 77 -5.94 3.53 10.70
CA VAL A 77 -5.58 2.81 11.93
C VAL A 77 -6.57 3.08 13.07
N PRO A 78 -6.96 4.33 13.38
CA PRO A 78 -7.96 4.62 14.42
C PRO A 78 -9.31 3.95 14.13
N VAL A 79 -9.71 3.88 12.86
CA VAL A 79 -10.96 3.20 12.46
C VAL A 79 -10.86 1.70 12.74
N VAL A 80 -9.73 1.07 12.44
CA VAL A 80 -9.53 -0.36 12.76
C VAL A 80 -9.51 -0.58 14.26
N VAL A 81 -8.79 0.26 15.02
CA VAL A 81 -8.69 0.13 16.48
C VAL A 81 -10.06 0.26 17.13
N SER A 82 -10.86 1.27 16.75
CA SER A 82 -12.21 1.45 17.31
C SER A 82 -13.16 0.28 17.02
N LEU A 83 -12.92 -0.49 15.95
CA LEU A 83 -13.71 -1.69 15.65
C LEU A 83 -13.35 -2.91 16.48
N TYR A 84 -12.11 -2.96 16.99
CA TYR A 84 -11.58 -4.12 17.69
C TYR A 84 -11.30 -3.85 19.17
N GLN A 85 -11.42 -2.59 19.64
CA GLN A 85 -11.15 -2.19 21.01
C GLN A 85 -11.97 -2.97 22.06
N ASP A 86 -13.21 -3.33 21.73
CA ASP A 86 -14.10 -4.05 22.67
C ASP A 86 -13.61 -5.48 22.93
N ALA A 87 -12.93 -6.09 21.95
CA ALA A 87 -12.37 -7.43 22.04
C ALA A 87 -10.89 -7.44 22.43
N TYR A 88 -10.15 -6.39 22.06
CA TYR A 88 -8.71 -6.23 22.28
C TYR A 88 -8.43 -4.81 22.83
N PRO A 89 -8.67 -4.56 24.13
CA PRO A 89 -8.46 -3.24 24.72
C PRO A 89 -6.98 -2.79 24.67
N GLU A 90 -6.05 -3.74 24.69
CA GLU A 90 -4.62 -3.50 24.53
C GLU A 90 -4.24 -2.95 23.14
N LEU A 91 -5.07 -3.20 22.12
CA LEU A 91 -4.88 -2.64 20.77
C LEU A 91 -4.98 -1.11 20.80
N ALA A 92 -5.88 -0.57 21.61
CA ALA A 92 -6.05 0.88 21.77
C ALA A 92 -4.83 1.52 22.46
N LEU A 93 -4.20 0.81 23.41
CA LEU A 93 -2.99 1.30 24.09
C LEU A 93 -1.78 1.36 23.15
N GLN A 94 -1.74 0.49 22.15
CA GLN A 94 -0.65 0.39 21.18
C GLN A 94 -0.90 1.15 19.88
N GLN A 95 -2.05 1.84 19.75
CA GLN A 95 -2.45 2.54 18.53
C GLN A 95 -1.36 3.46 17.98
N GLU A 96 -0.77 4.30 18.83
CA GLU A 96 0.26 5.27 18.41
C GLU A 96 1.51 4.58 17.85
N ASN A 97 1.93 3.47 18.47
CA ASN A 97 3.07 2.68 17.99
C ASN A 97 2.75 2.01 16.64
N ILE A 98 1.55 1.43 16.51
CA ILE A 98 1.09 0.81 15.27
C ILE A 98 1.04 1.85 14.14
N GLU A 99 0.49 3.03 14.42
CA GLU A 99 0.42 4.14 13.46
C GLU A 99 1.82 4.61 13.04
N ALA A 100 2.75 4.74 13.98
CA ALA A 100 4.13 5.10 13.69
C ALA A 100 4.84 4.07 12.79
N VAL A 101 4.64 2.77 13.04
CA VAL A 101 5.21 1.68 12.23
C VAL A 101 4.66 1.71 10.80
N LEU A 102 3.35 1.87 10.65
CA LEU A 102 2.68 1.85 9.34
C LEU A 102 3.01 3.10 8.50
N THR A 103 3.02 4.27 9.13
CA THR A 103 3.35 5.54 8.47
C THR A 103 4.80 5.59 8.00
N LYS A 104 5.70 4.85 8.65
CA LYS A 104 7.11 4.74 8.24
C LYS A 104 7.29 4.14 6.85
N GLU A 105 6.41 3.22 6.43
CA GLU A 105 6.44 2.63 5.08
C GLU A 105 5.66 3.44 4.03
N ASP A 106 4.77 4.33 4.47
CA ASP A 106 4.08 5.29 3.58
C ASP A 106 5.04 6.37 3.07
N ARG A 107 6.15 6.60 3.78
CA ARG A 107 7.26 7.37 3.24
C ARG A 107 7.77 6.61 2.00
N PRO A 108 7.76 7.22 0.81
CA PRO A 108 8.22 6.52 -0.39
C PRO A 108 9.65 6.04 -0.15
N SER A 109 9.87 4.72 -0.20
CA SER A 109 11.21 4.19 -0.38
C SER A 109 11.80 4.93 -1.58
N ALA A 110 12.99 5.50 -1.47
CA ALA A 110 13.59 6.39 -2.47
C ALA A 110 13.67 5.82 -3.92
N ALA A 111 13.26 4.58 -4.15
CA ALA A 111 13.02 4.01 -5.46
C ALA A 111 11.60 4.35 -5.98
N PRO A 112 11.48 4.97 -7.16
CA PRO A 112 10.21 5.09 -7.88
C PRO A 112 9.57 3.71 -8.07
N TRP A 113 8.25 3.63 -7.91
CA TRP A 113 7.52 2.38 -8.10
C TRP A 113 7.60 1.95 -9.57
N PRO A 114 8.05 0.72 -9.88
CA PRO A 114 8.00 0.19 -11.23
C PRO A 114 6.53 -0.08 -11.56
N GLY A 115 5.87 0.87 -12.21
CA GLY A 115 4.45 0.80 -12.51
C GLY A 115 3.72 2.14 -12.59
N ALA A 116 4.34 3.25 -12.19
CA ALA A 116 3.90 4.57 -12.63
C ALA A 116 4.33 4.78 -14.09
N CYS A 117 3.69 4.05 -15.01
CA CYS A 117 3.81 4.34 -16.43
C CYS A 117 3.11 5.68 -16.66
N GLY A 118 3.88 6.74 -16.84
CA GLY A 118 3.39 8.12 -17.02
C GLY A 118 2.63 8.37 -18.34
N ASN A 119 1.95 7.37 -18.90
CA ASN A 119 1.22 7.52 -20.17
C ASN A 119 -0.17 6.85 -20.23
N CYS A 120 -0.74 6.37 -19.12
CA CYS A 120 -2.13 5.89 -19.15
C CYS A 120 -3.10 7.08 -19.14
N SER A 121 -3.11 7.85 -20.22
CA SER A 121 -4.27 8.64 -20.63
C SER A 121 -5.35 7.65 -21.07
N THR A 122 -6.37 7.44 -20.23
CA THR A 122 -7.63 6.87 -20.67
C THR A 122 -8.29 7.85 -21.62
N SER A 123 -8.15 7.64 -22.93
CA SER A 123 -9.07 8.21 -23.92
C SER A 123 -10.40 7.42 -23.88
N PRO A 124 -11.56 8.07 -24.09
CA PRO A 124 -12.87 7.38 -24.08
C PRO A 124 -13.02 6.47 -25.31
N PRO A 125 -13.98 5.52 -25.30
CA PRO A 125 -14.10 4.54 -26.36
C PRO A 125 -14.66 5.21 -27.62
N GLY A 126 -13.90 5.11 -28.71
CA GLY A 126 -14.29 5.56 -30.04
C GLY A 126 -13.70 4.61 -31.07
N ASP A 127 -14.59 3.90 -31.75
CA ASP A 127 -14.39 2.84 -32.73
C ASP A 127 -13.23 3.07 -33.73
N SER A 128 -12.23 2.20 -33.72
CA SER A 128 -11.51 1.69 -34.91
C SER A 128 -10.27 0.89 -34.52
N TRP A 129 -10.35 -0.44 -34.63
CA TRP A 129 -9.17 -1.30 -34.57
C TRP A 129 -8.45 -1.24 -35.90
N VAL A 130 -7.44 -0.37 -36.02
CA VAL A 130 -6.42 -0.51 -37.07
C VAL A 130 -5.09 -0.80 -36.39
N ALA A 131 -4.71 -2.08 -36.42
CA ALA A 131 -3.40 -2.54 -36.00
C ALA A 131 -2.36 -2.12 -37.04
N THR A 132 -1.66 -1.02 -36.81
CA THR A 132 -0.37 -0.76 -37.47
C THR A 132 0.75 -1.15 -36.52
N HIS A 133 1.36 -2.28 -36.82
CA HIS A 133 2.65 -2.68 -36.28
C HIS A 133 3.67 -1.54 -36.42
N SER A 134 4.32 -1.14 -35.33
CA SER A 134 5.78 -0.93 -35.23
C SER A 134 6.16 -0.17 -33.95
N SER A 135 6.51 -0.91 -32.90
CA SER A 135 7.74 -0.67 -32.10
C SER A 135 7.77 -1.59 -30.87
N PRO A 136 8.80 -2.44 -30.72
CA PRO A 136 8.94 -3.27 -29.53
C PRO A 136 9.47 -2.43 -28.37
N CYS A 137 8.83 -2.56 -27.22
CA CYS A 137 9.35 -2.08 -25.94
C CYS A 137 10.73 -2.72 -25.70
N LEU A 138 11.80 -1.92 -25.74
CA LEU A 138 13.09 -2.36 -25.23
C LEU A 138 12.97 -2.57 -23.71
N ALA A 139 13.17 -3.81 -23.29
CA ALA A 139 13.45 -4.14 -21.90
C ALA A 139 14.80 -3.51 -21.48
N PRO A 140 14.93 -2.95 -20.27
CA PRO A 140 16.24 -2.57 -19.75
C PRO A 140 17.05 -3.84 -19.47
N THR A 141 18.17 -3.98 -20.16
CA THR A 141 19.16 -5.05 -19.97
C THR A 141 19.81 -4.97 -18.60
N ASP A 142 19.82 -6.10 -17.89
CA ASP A 142 20.63 -6.37 -16.70
C ASP A 142 22.12 -6.10 -16.95
N SER A 143 22.74 -5.26 -16.13
CA SER A 143 24.14 -5.36 -15.69
C SER A 143 24.40 -4.40 -14.52
N PRO A 144 24.84 -4.88 -13.34
CA PRO A 144 25.16 -4.02 -12.21
C PRO A 144 26.61 -3.49 -12.28
N PRO A 145 26.89 -2.23 -11.93
CA PRO A 145 28.26 -1.82 -11.67
C PRO A 145 28.73 -2.29 -10.28
N SER A 146 29.93 -2.86 -10.30
CA SER A 146 30.72 -3.33 -9.16
C SER A 146 31.00 -2.22 -8.13
N SER A 147 31.08 -2.62 -6.86
CA SER A 147 31.60 -1.87 -5.70
C SER A 147 30.78 -0.68 -5.16
N ALA A 148 29.77 -0.98 -4.34
CA ALA A 148 29.30 -0.06 -3.30
C ALA A 148 29.35 -0.79 -1.95
N VAL A 149 30.38 -0.45 -1.15
CA VAL A 149 30.58 -0.90 0.22
C VAL A 149 29.33 -0.57 1.05
N ARG A 150 28.62 -1.59 1.52
CA ARG A 150 27.52 -1.43 2.49
C ARG A 150 28.13 -1.06 3.84
N ARG A 151 27.89 0.15 4.31
CA ARG A 151 28.08 0.48 5.73
C ARG A 151 26.93 -0.15 6.53
N PRO A 152 27.18 -0.85 7.65
CA PRO A 152 26.11 -1.27 8.55
C PRO A 152 25.51 -0.06 9.28
N CYS A 153 24.19 -0.04 9.47
CA CYS A 153 23.54 0.86 10.42
C CYS A 153 23.91 0.43 11.85
N PRO A 154 24.19 1.38 12.77
CA PRO A 154 24.48 1.06 14.16
C PRO A 154 23.20 0.59 14.88
N GLU A 155 23.32 -0.49 15.64
CA GLU A 155 22.35 -0.88 16.65
C GLU A 155 22.62 -0.07 17.91
N GLY A 156 21.56 0.53 18.46
CA GLY A 156 21.53 1.28 19.70
C GLY A 156 20.09 1.55 20.09
#